data_AF-A0A7I9Z164-F1
#
_entry.id   AF-A0A7I9Z164-F1
#
_cell.length_a   1.000
_cell.length_b   1.000
_cell.length_c   1.000
_cell.angle_alpha   90.00
_cell.angle_beta   90.00
_cell.angle_gamma   90.00
#
_symmetry.space_group_name_H-M   'P 1'
#
loop_
_entity.id
_entity.type
_entity.pdbx_description
1 polymer ?
#
loop_
_entity_poly.entity_id
_entity_poly.type
_entity_poly.pdbx_seq_one_letter_code
_entity_poly.pdbx_strand_id
1 'polypeptide(L)'
;MSAVITPSTSPAGSLHHRIDWHLRRDPKRELWLAWGVLMVFYGLFFPMFFIVAQVQPPPEPTWDLATQVHWFAERRLGIPVGFGVIFAISGMIAVNNALIAYSMRRMSVSRAFAYSYLLIYSLSAVPGMLLLNIALIVGTLRPDRDPRVIGWLYDFAFLSFDGTMGVFLIGSLIWMVAILLDRNRVFPKWFGYLNLCNALTEVVVAPCWIFRRGVFAWDGEIAWWLDMVVFGIYQVTFIVMLFQMIRREDFGTGVLPDLPPKRAVAR
;
A
#
# COMPACT_ATOMS: atom_id res chain seq x y z
N MET A 1 37.55 -7.56 1.44
CA MET A 1 37.59 -7.42 2.91
C MET A 1 36.21 -6.98 3.37
N SER A 2 35.38 -7.92 3.84
CA SER A 2 34.04 -7.61 4.35
C SER A 2 34.17 -6.95 5.72
N ALA A 3 33.77 -5.68 5.82
CA ALA A 3 33.65 -5.01 7.10
C ALA A 3 32.50 -5.69 7.86
N VAL A 4 32.84 -6.48 8.88
CA VAL A 4 31.88 -6.96 9.87
C VAL A 4 31.36 -5.71 10.59
N ILE A 5 30.13 -5.30 10.29
CA ILE A 5 29.44 -4.23 11.02
C ILE A 5 29.15 -4.80 12.40
N THR A 6 30.04 -4.55 13.36
CA THR A 6 29.80 -4.86 14.77
C THR A 6 28.55 -4.11 15.23
N PRO A 7 27.58 -4.78 15.88
CA PRO A 7 26.40 -4.11 16.41
C PRO A 7 26.87 -3.10 17.46
N SER A 8 26.70 -1.82 17.17
CA SER A 8 27.03 -0.76 18.12
C SER A 8 26.11 -0.93 19.33
N THR A 9 26.71 -1.13 20.50
CA THR A 9 26.00 -1.27 21.76
C THR A 9 25.14 -0.03 22.01
N SER A 10 23.83 -0.21 22.12
CA SER A 10 22.90 0.90 22.40
C SER A 10 23.37 1.65 23.66
N PRO A 11 23.47 2.99 23.62
CA PRO A 11 23.96 3.74 24.77
C PRO A 11 22.96 3.63 25.94
N ALA A 12 23.48 3.41 27.14
CA ALA A 12 22.70 3.56 28.36
C ALA A 12 22.42 5.06 28.59
N GLY A 13 21.15 5.47 28.56
CA GLY A 13 20.75 6.88 28.69
C GLY A 13 19.23 7.08 28.71
N SER A 14 18.76 8.33 28.71
CA SER A 14 17.33 8.66 28.64
C SER A 14 16.71 8.21 27.30
N LEU A 15 15.40 8.01 27.27
CA LEU A 15 14.68 7.49 26.09
C LEU A 15 14.91 8.39 24.85
N HIS A 16 14.92 9.71 25.03
CA HIS A 16 15.24 10.68 23.97
C HIS A 16 16.68 10.59 23.47
N HIS A 17 17.66 10.37 24.36
CA HIS A 17 19.06 10.22 23.96
C HIS A 17 19.29 8.91 23.19
N ARG A 18 18.62 7.82 23.56
CA ARG A 18 18.68 6.56 22.81
C ARG A 18 18.06 6.72 21.43
N ILE A 19 16.91 7.39 21.33
CA ILE A 19 16.24 7.66 20.06
C ILE A 19 17.13 8.52 19.14
N ASP A 20 17.71 9.63 19.63
CA ASP A 20 18.60 10.48 18.84
C ASP A 20 19.88 9.73 18.41
N TRP A 21 20.44 8.87 19.26
CA TRP A 21 21.59 8.05 18.89
C TRP A 21 21.23 6.99 17.83
N HIS A 22 20.10 6.30 17.95
CA HIS A 22 19.64 5.35 16.92
C HIS A 22 19.32 6.09 15.60
N LEU A 23 18.76 7.30 15.67
CA LEU A 23 18.55 8.19 14.52
C LEU A 23 19.84 8.76 13.93
N ARG A 24 21.01 8.68 14.59
CA ARG A 24 22.26 9.23 14.06
C ARG A 24 23.31 8.19 13.72
N ARG A 25 23.30 7.02 14.37
CA ARG A 25 24.40 6.04 14.31
C ARG A 25 23.96 4.60 14.06
N ASP A 26 22.65 4.32 13.98
CA ASP A 26 22.19 2.98 13.59
C ASP A 26 22.42 2.77 12.09
N PRO A 27 23.19 1.73 11.67
CA PRO A 27 23.38 1.43 10.25
C PRO A 27 22.05 1.15 9.53
N LYS A 28 20.98 0.78 10.26
CA LYS A 28 19.64 0.50 9.73
C LYS A 28 18.73 1.73 9.68
N ARG A 29 19.22 2.91 10.03
CA ARG A 29 18.40 4.14 10.09
C ARG A 29 17.59 4.39 8.83
N GLU A 30 18.19 4.21 7.67
CA GLU A 30 17.52 4.50 6.38
C GLU A 30 16.31 3.56 6.16
N LEU A 31 16.44 2.30 6.56
CA LEU A 31 15.35 1.33 6.50
C LEU A 31 14.27 1.64 7.54
N TRP A 32 14.66 2.06 8.75
CA TRP A 32 13.73 2.50 9.79
C TRP A 32 12.99 3.78 9.40
N LEU A 33 13.66 4.73 8.74
CA LEU A 33 13.04 5.93 8.19
C LEU A 33 12.02 5.55 7.12
N ALA A 34 12.39 4.68 6.18
CA ALA A 34 11.47 4.20 5.14
C ALA A 34 10.24 3.49 5.73
N TRP A 35 10.43 2.66 6.76
CA TRP A 35 9.32 2.04 7.49
C TRP A 35 8.49 3.05 8.28
N GLY A 36 9.10 4.09 8.86
CA GLY A 36 8.38 5.18 9.50
C GLY A 36 7.52 5.97 8.50
N VAL A 37 8.06 6.24 7.31
CA VAL A 37 7.32 6.87 6.20
C VAL A 37 6.14 6.01 5.76
N LEU A 38 6.32 4.68 5.67
CA LEU A 38 5.25 3.73 5.41
C LEU A 38 4.10 3.86 6.42
N MET A 39 4.43 3.91 7.71
CA MET A 39 3.45 4.06 8.78
C MET A 39 2.72 5.39 8.73
N VAL A 40 3.44 6.49 8.49
CA VAL A 40 2.83 7.83 8.36
C VAL A 40 1.92 7.87 7.13
N PHE A 41 2.36 7.32 6.00
CA PHE A 41 1.57 7.26 4.78
C PHE A 41 0.25 6.55 5.02
N TYR A 42 0.25 5.30 5.51
CA TYR A 42 -1.01 4.58 5.75
C TYR A 42 -1.84 5.20 6.87
N GLY A 43 -1.19 5.72 7.92
CA GLY A 43 -1.87 6.40 9.02
C GLY A 43 -2.59 7.68 8.61
N LEU A 44 -2.15 8.34 7.54
CA LEU A 44 -2.84 9.50 6.95
C LEU A 44 -3.79 9.10 5.83
N PHE A 45 -3.37 8.16 4.96
CA PHE A 45 -4.12 7.74 3.79
C PHE A 45 -5.50 7.18 4.16
N PHE A 46 -5.58 6.21 5.07
CA PHE A 46 -6.86 5.59 5.41
C PHE A 46 -7.86 6.57 6.03
N PRO A 47 -7.52 7.38 7.07
CA PRO A 47 -8.47 8.36 7.60
C PRO A 47 -8.88 9.41 6.57
N MET A 48 -7.96 9.87 5.72
CA MET A 48 -8.29 10.88 4.70
C MET A 48 -9.22 10.31 3.62
N PHE A 49 -9.05 9.04 3.25
CA PHE A 49 -9.84 8.40 2.20
C PHE A 49 -11.22 7.94 2.71
N PHE A 50 -11.29 7.34 3.89
CA PHE A 50 -12.54 6.79 4.47
C PHE A 50 -13.34 7.80 5.29
N ILE A 51 -12.68 8.62 6.11
CA ILE A 51 -13.36 9.48 7.10
C ILE A 51 -13.56 10.89 6.55
N VAL A 52 -12.53 11.48 5.93
CA VAL A 52 -12.59 12.87 5.46
C VAL A 52 -13.22 12.97 4.07
N ALA A 53 -12.71 12.22 3.10
CA ALA A 53 -13.24 12.23 1.73
C ALA A 53 -14.57 11.48 1.63
N GLN A 54 -14.80 10.48 2.48
CA GLN A 54 -16.01 9.64 2.51
C GLN A 54 -16.36 9.07 1.13
N VAL A 55 -15.32 8.65 0.41
CA VAL A 55 -15.42 8.04 -0.93
C VAL A 55 -15.56 6.54 -0.82
N GLN A 56 -15.25 5.98 0.35
CA GLN A 56 -15.34 4.55 0.65
C GLN A 56 -16.33 4.29 1.80
N PRO A 57 -17.23 3.29 1.70
CA PRO A 57 -17.43 2.37 0.57
C PRO A 57 -17.83 3.09 -0.73
N PRO A 58 -17.53 2.52 -1.90
CA PRO A 58 -17.72 3.21 -3.16
C PRO A 58 -19.22 3.43 -3.42
N PRO A 59 -19.60 4.58 -3.98
CA PRO A 59 -20.99 4.92 -4.25
C PRO A 59 -21.56 4.06 -5.40
N GLU A 60 -22.87 3.88 -5.47
CA GLU A 60 -23.46 2.89 -6.40
C GLU A 60 -23.27 3.28 -7.89
N PRO A 61 -22.90 2.34 -8.78
CA PRO A 61 -22.75 2.60 -10.21
C PRO A 61 -24.07 2.91 -10.93
N THR A 62 -25.22 2.58 -10.33
CA THR A 62 -26.53 2.75 -11.00
C THR A 62 -27.37 3.93 -10.52
N TRP A 63 -26.78 4.79 -9.70
CA TRP A 63 -27.38 6.07 -9.34
C TRP A 63 -27.67 6.92 -10.56
N ASP A 64 -28.80 7.62 -10.52
CA ASP A 64 -29.15 8.60 -11.53
C ASP A 64 -28.27 9.85 -11.42
N LEU A 65 -28.26 10.63 -12.49
CA LEU A 65 -27.38 11.79 -12.60
C LEU A 65 -27.58 12.83 -11.49
N ALA A 66 -28.83 13.01 -11.04
CA ALA A 66 -29.13 13.96 -9.97
C ALA A 66 -28.50 13.51 -8.65
N THR A 67 -28.58 12.22 -8.34
CA THR A 67 -27.97 11.63 -7.14
C THR A 67 -26.45 11.70 -7.20
N GLN A 68 -25.84 11.42 -8.36
CA GLN A 68 -24.38 11.56 -8.54
C GLN A 68 -23.90 13.00 -8.28
N VAL A 69 -24.59 13.99 -8.84
CA VAL A 69 -24.24 15.41 -8.61
C VAL A 69 -24.46 15.80 -7.14
N HIS A 70 -25.53 15.31 -6.52
CA HIS A 70 -25.79 15.55 -5.10
C HIS A 70 -24.68 14.98 -4.21
N TRP A 71 -24.19 13.77 -4.52
CA TRP A 71 -23.10 13.13 -3.79
C TRP A 71 -21.81 13.97 -3.78
N PHE A 72 -21.47 14.60 -4.92
CA PHE A 72 -20.36 15.56 -5.00
C PHE A 72 -20.62 16.83 -4.18
N ALA A 73 -21.85 17.33 -4.18
CA ALA A 73 -22.24 18.53 -3.45
C ALA A 73 -22.14 18.34 -1.92
N GLU A 74 -22.56 17.19 -1.40
CA GLU A 74 -22.40 16.83 0.01
C GLU A 74 -20.92 16.80 0.44
N ARG A 75 -20.05 16.33 -0.44
CA ARG A 75 -18.62 16.14 -0.19
C ARG A 75 -17.76 17.31 -0.65
N ARG A 76 -18.36 18.50 -0.81
CA ARG A 76 -17.69 19.71 -1.33
C ARG A 76 -16.41 20.10 -0.59
N LEU A 77 -16.35 19.82 0.71
CA LEU A 77 -15.16 20.06 1.53
C LEU A 77 -14.35 18.78 1.76
N GLY A 78 -15.02 17.64 1.94
CA GLY A 78 -14.38 16.36 2.26
C GLY A 78 -13.44 15.87 1.17
N ILE A 79 -13.91 15.80 -0.09
CA ILE A 79 -13.12 15.30 -1.22
C ILE A 79 -11.87 16.17 -1.44
N PRO A 80 -11.96 17.52 -1.59
CA PRO A 80 -10.77 18.34 -1.83
C PRO A 80 -9.76 18.32 -0.68
N VAL A 81 -10.22 18.29 0.57
CA VAL A 81 -9.31 18.23 1.74
C VAL A 81 -8.65 16.85 1.84
N GLY A 82 -9.44 15.78 1.82
CA GLY A 82 -8.93 14.41 1.96
C GLY A 82 -7.98 14.06 0.83
N PHE A 83 -8.39 14.30 -0.43
CA PHE A 83 -7.54 14.03 -1.57
C PHE A 83 -6.41 15.01 -1.78
N GLY A 84 -6.55 16.27 -1.33
CA GLY A 84 -5.44 17.23 -1.31
C GLY A 84 -4.31 16.76 -0.39
N VAL A 85 -4.63 16.22 0.78
CA VAL A 85 -3.64 15.60 1.67
C VAL A 85 -3.05 14.34 1.04
N ILE A 86 -3.87 13.45 0.47
CA ILE A 86 -3.40 12.24 -0.23
C ILE A 86 -2.43 12.61 -1.38
N PHE A 87 -2.72 13.68 -2.11
CA PHE A 87 -1.85 14.18 -3.17
C PHE A 87 -0.51 14.67 -2.63
N ALA A 88 -0.52 15.41 -1.51
CA ALA A 88 0.69 15.91 -0.86
C ALA A 88 1.59 14.77 -0.33
N ILE A 89 1.00 13.68 0.16
CA ILE A 89 1.76 12.52 0.68
C ILE A 89 2.07 11.46 -0.38
N SER A 90 1.57 11.61 -1.62
CA SER A 90 1.70 10.62 -2.69
C SER A 90 3.17 10.26 -3.00
N GLY A 91 4.09 11.21 -2.85
CA GLY A 91 5.53 10.97 -3.02
C GLY A 91 6.11 9.95 -2.02
N MET A 92 5.47 9.75 -0.87
CA MET A 92 5.88 8.75 0.12
C MET A 92 5.73 7.32 -0.41
N ILE A 93 4.86 7.09 -1.40
CA ILE A 93 4.67 5.78 -2.06
C ILE A 93 5.99 5.31 -2.70
N ALA A 94 6.78 6.21 -3.28
CA ALA A 94 8.06 5.85 -3.87
C ALA A 94 9.04 5.27 -2.83
N VAL A 95 9.05 5.83 -1.62
CA VAL A 95 9.86 5.34 -0.49
C VAL A 95 9.39 3.95 -0.07
N ASN A 96 8.08 3.73 -0.01
CA ASN A 96 7.48 2.44 0.33
C ASN A 96 7.87 1.37 -0.70
N ASN A 97 7.73 1.68 -2.00
CA ASN A 97 8.10 0.77 -3.08
C ASN A 97 9.61 0.47 -3.09
N ALA A 98 10.44 1.46 -2.76
CA ALA A 98 11.88 1.27 -2.65
C ALA A 98 12.28 0.33 -1.50
N LEU A 99 11.60 0.41 -0.34
CA LEU A 99 11.82 -0.51 0.78
C LEU A 99 11.47 -1.96 0.41
N ILE A 100 10.39 -2.14 -0.34
CA ILE A 100 9.99 -3.46 -0.85
C ILE A 100 11.00 -3.98 -1.87
N ALA A 101 11.40 -3.15 -2.84
CA ALA A 101 12.40 -3.50 -3.83
C ALA A 101 13.74 -3.85 -3.17
N TYR A 102 14.12 -3.15 -2.09
CA TYR A 102 15.27 -3.51 -1.27
C TYR A 102 15.11 -4.91 -0.67
N SER A 103 13.95 -5.22 -0.09
CA SER A 103 13.68 -6.57 0.46
C SER A 103 13.78 -7.67 -0.60
N MET A 104 13.32 -7.42 -1.83
CA MET A 104 13.48 -8.35 -2.95
C MET A 104 14.94 -8.50 -3.40
N ARG A 105 15.75 -7.45 -3.30
CA ARG A 105 17.19 -7.53 -3.58
C ARG A 105 17.98 -8.31 -2.54
N ARG A 106 17.45 -8.46 -1.32
CA ARG A 106 18.04 -9.29 -0.26
C ARG A 106 17.72 -10.78 -0.45
N MET A 107 16.69 -11.09 -1.21
CA MET A 107 16.34 -12.47 -1.57
C MET A 107 17.37 -13.07 -2.53
N SER A 108 17.40 -14.39 -2.62
CA SER A 108 18.28 -15.12 -3.55
C SER A 108 17.81 -15.09 -5.01
N VAL A 109 16.89 -14.18 -5.36
CA VAL A 109 16.27 -14.09 -6.70
C VAL A 109 16.97 -13.06 -7.58
N SER A 110 16.69 -13.09 -8.88
CA SER A 110 17.23 -12.10 -9.81
C SER A 110 16.74 -10.69 -9.46
N ARG A 111 17.61 -9.70 -9.64
CA ARG A 111 17.27 -8.27 -9.50
C ARG A 111 16.13 -7.83 -10.43
N ALA A 112 15.88 -8.60 -11.49
CA ALA A 112 14.73 -8.40 -12.36
C ALA A 112 13.41 -8.34 -11.58
N PHE A 113 13.21 -9.19 -10.57
CA PHE A 113 11.99 -9.16 -9.73
C PHE A 113 11.80 -7.82 -9.02
N ALA A 114 12.87 -7.29 -8.41
CA ALA A 114 12.83 -6.01 -7.71
C ALA A 114 12.52 -4.84 -8.66
N TYR A 115 13.12 -4.82 -9.86
CA TYR A 115 12.86 -3.76 -10.85
C TYR A 115 11.48 -3.89 -11.49
N SER A 116 11.05 -5.10 -11.82
CA SER A 116 9.70 -5.36 -12.33
C SER A 116 8.64 -4.91 -11.33
N TYR A 117 8.82 -5.25 -10.04
CA TYR A 117 7.93 -4.80 -8.97
C TYR A 117 7.89 -3.27 -8.88
N LEU A 118 9.06 -2.61 -8.84
CA LEU A 118 9.14 -1.15 -8.75
C LEU A 118 8.45 -0.45 -9.92
N LEU A 119 8.66 -0.92 -11.15
CA LEU A 119 8.03 -0.36 -12.35
C LEU A 119 6.51 -0.53 -12.34
N ILE A 120 6.04 -1.73 -12.02
CA ILE A 120 4.61 -2.06 -11.99
C ILE A 120 3.88 -1.23 -10.94
N TYR A 121 4.39 -1.15 -9.72
CA TYR A 121 3.75 -0.39 -8.64
C TYR A 121 3.90 1.12 -8.78
N SER A 122 4.94 1.61 -9.45
CA SER A 122 5.04 3.04 -9.79
C SER A 122 4.05 3.41 -10.89
N LEU A 123 3.83 2.50 -11.86
CA LEU A 123 2.85 2.69 -12.92
C LEU A 123 1.41 2.61 -12.38
N SER A 124 1.11 1.65 -11.50
CA SER A 124 -0.25 1.44 -10.96
C SER A 124 -0.78 2.63 -10.15
N ALA A 125 0.11 3.39 -9.50
CA ALA A 125 -0.27 4.58 -8.74
C ALA A 125 -0.95 5.66 -9.61
N VAL A 126 -0.66 5.69 -10.92
CA VAL A 126 -1.23 6.67 -11.86
C VAL A 126 -2.72 6.40 -12.09
N PRO A 127 -3.14 5.28 -12.68
CA PRO A 127 -4.57 5.01 -12.86
C PRO A 127 -5.29 4.77 -11.54
N GLY A 128 -4.62 4.20 -10.54
CA GLY A 128 -5.25 3.66 -9.34
C GLY A 128 -5.41 4.67 -8.23
N MET A 129 -4.72 5.81 -8.29
CA MET A 129 -4.86 6.83 -7.26
C MET A 129 -4.95 8.22 -7.87
N LEU A 130 -4.03 8.57 -8.78
CA LEU A 130 -3.95 9.94 -9.30
C LEU A 130 -5.13 10.27 -10.21
N LEU A 131 -5.56 9.36 -11.09
CA LEU A 131 -6.72 9.61 -11.95
C LEU A 131 -8.03 9.76 -11.14
N LEU A 132 -8.28 8.85 -10.20
CA LEU A 132 -9.40 8.96 -9.25
C LEU A 132 -9.37 10.31 -8.51
N ASN A 133 -8.24 10.65 -7.91
CA ASN A 133 -8.05 11.87 -7.12
C ASN A 133 -8.34 13.13 -7.95
N ILE A 134 -7.75 13.22 -9.16
CA ILE A 134 -7.96 14.35 -10.08
C ILE A 134 -9.42 14.43 -10.50
N ALA A 135 -10.03 13.32 -10.91
CA ALA A 135 -11.41 13.30 -11.39
C ALA A 135 -12.40 13.74 -10.29
N LEU A 136 -12.23 13.22 -9.06
CA LEU A 136 -13.11 13.57 -7.94
C LEU A 136 -12.92 15.01 -7.46
N ILE A 137 -11.67 15.50 -7.38
CA ILE A 137 -11.41 16.91 -7.04
C ILE A 137 -12.00 17.83 -8.10
N VAL A 138 -11.82 17.55 -9.39
CA VAL A 138 -12.36 18.37 -10.47
C VAL A 138 -13.88 18.37 -10.44
N GLY A 139 -14.51 17.21 -10.29
CA GLY A 139 -15.97 17.10 -10.18
C GLY A 139 -16.53 17.90 -9.00
N THR A 140 -15.79 17.94 -7.89
CA THR A 140 -16.21 18.66 -6.68
C THR A 140 -15.97 20.18 -6.74
N LEU A 141 -14.83 20.61 -7.31
CA LEU A 141 -14.44 22.03 -7.37
C LEU A 141 -15.01 22.77 -8.58
N ARG A 142 -15.68 22.07 -9.50
CA ARG A 142 -16.34 22.65 -10.69
C ARG A 142 -17.81 22.23 -10.75
N PRO A 143 -18.62 22.52 -9.71
CA PRO A 143 -20.03 22.12 -9.69
C PRO A 143 -20.87 22.81 -10.77
N ASP A 144 -20.41 23.94 -11.31
CA ASP A 144 -21.13 24.73 -12.32
C ASP A 144 -21.10 24.09 -13.74
N ARG A 145 -20.47 22.92 -13.89
CA ARG A 145 -20.38 22.20 -15.17
C ARG A 145 -21.68 21.43 -15.45
N ASP A 146 -21.89 21.11 -16.73
CA ASP A 146 -23.02 20.27 -17.15
C ASP A 146 -23.05 18.99 -16.28
N PRO A 147 -24.19 18.68 -15.62
CA PRO A 147 -24.36 17.46 -14.84
C PRO A 147 -23.87 16.20 -15.54
N ARG A 148 -24.03 16.09 -16.87
CA ARG A 148 -23.57 14.93 -17.65
C ARG A 148 -22.06 14.74 -17.60
N VAL A 149 -21.30 15.84 -17.54
CA VAL A 149 -19.83 15.80 -17.40
C VAL A 149 -19.45 15.34 -15.99
N ILE A 150 -20.20 15.76 -14.97
CA ILE A 150 -19.98 15.31 -13.59
C ILE A 150 -20.26 13.81 -13.45
N GLY A 151 -21.33 13.30 -14.07
CA GLY A 151 -21.61 11.86 -14.10
C GLY A 151 -20.54 11.06 -14.85
N TRP A 152 -19.98 11.61 -15.95
CA TRP A 152 -18.85 10.97 -16.62
C TRP A 152 -17.58 10.95 -15.76
N LEU A 153 -17.29 12.04 -15.03
CA LEU A 153 -16.17 12.10 -14.09
C LEU A 153 -16.35 11.11 -12.94
N TYR A 154 -17.58 10.91 -12.45
CA TYR A 154 -17.91 9.90 -11.46
C TYR A 154 -17.53 8.50 -11.96
N ASP A 155 -18.08 8.07 -13.10
CA ASP A 155 -17.81 6.75 -13.67
C ASP A 155 -16.33 6.57 -13.98
N PHE A 156 -15.70 7.59 -14.58
CA PHE A 156 -14.27 7.57 -14.90
C PHE A 156 -13.40 7.40 -13.66
N ALA A 157 -13.73 8.06 -12.55
CA ALA A 157 -12.94 8.01 -11.33
C ALA A 157 -12.94 6.61 -10.72
N PHE A 158 -14.13 6.01 -10.54
CA PHE A 158 -14.27 4.69 -9.93
C PHE A 158 -13.79 3.56 -10.84
N LEU A 159 -14.11 3.59 -12.15
CA LEU A 159 -13.58 2.61 -13.10
C LEU A 159 -12.06 2.67 -13.23
N SER A 160 -11.46 3.87 -13.15
CA SER A 160 -9.99 3.99 -13.16
C SER A 160 -9.37 3.34 -11.94
N PHE A 161 -9.97 3.53 -10.76
CA PHE A 161 -9.53 2.90 -9.51
C PHE A 161 -9.61 1.37 -9.62
N ASP A 162 -10.77 0.84 -9.97
CA ASP A 162 -11.00 -0.62 -10.06
C ASP A 162 -10.21 -1.25 -11.20
N GLY A 163 -9.96 -0.53 -12.29
CA GLY A 163 -9.14 -1.01 -13.41
C GLY A 163 -7.70 -1.32 -13.03
N THR A 164 -7.18 -0.72 -11.96
CA THR A 164 -5.79 -0.95 -11.53
C THR A 164 -5.54 -2.25 -10.83
N MET A 165 -6.60 -2.91 -10.37
CA MET A 165 -6.57 -4.23 -9.75
C MET A 165 -5.81 -5.25 -10.62
N GLY A 166 -5.94 -5.18 -11.95
CA GLY A 166 -5.20 -6.05 -12.87
C GLY A 166 -3.67 -5.85 -12.84
N VAL A 167 -3.20 -4.63 -12.57
CA VAL A 167 -1.77 -4.33 -12.42
C VAL A 167 -1.27 -4.80 -11.05
N PHE A 168 -2.08 -4.62 -10.00
CA PHE A 168 -1.80 -5.13 -8.65
C PHE A 168 -1.77 -6.66 -8.58
N LEU A 169 -2.61 -7.35 -9.36
CA LEU A 169 -2.58 -8.79 -9.55
C LEU A 169 -1.21 -9.27 -10.00
N ILE A 170 -0.69 -8.71 -11.11
CA ILE A 170 0.61 -9.08 -11.66
C ILE A 170 1.71 -8.77 -10.64
N GLY A 171 1.64 -7.60 -9.99
CA GLY A 171 2.57 -7.21 -8.95
C GLY A 171 2.61 -8.17 -7.75
N SER A 172 1.43 -8.61 -7.29
CA SER A 172 1.27 -9.58 -6.19
C SER A 172 1.83 -10.96 -6.57
N LEU A 173 1.63 -11.40 -7.82
CA LEU A 173 2.18 -12.65 -8.32
C LEU A 173 3.71 -12.62 -8.42
N ILE A 174 4.29 -11.50 -8.89
CA ILE A 174 5.74 -11.30 -8.92
C ILE A 174 6.33 -11.40 -7.51
N TRP A 175 5.67 -10.75 -6.55
CA TRP A 175 6.10 -10.81 -5.16
C TRP A 175 5.99 -12.22 -4.58
N MET A 176 4.84 -12.89 -4.79
CA MET A 176 4.65 -14.28 -4.40
C MET A 176 5.78 -15.18 -4.93
N VAL A 177 6.06 -15.12 -6.23
CA VAL A 177 7.10 -15.95 -6.86
C VAL A 177 8.47 -15.62 -6.27
N ALA A 178 8.79 -14.34 -6.04
CA ALA A 178 10.04 -13.94 -5.42
C ALA A 178 10.21 -14.55 -4.01
N ILE A 179 9.15 -14.55 -3.18
CA ILE A 179 9.18 -15.14 -1.83
C ILE A 179 9.31 -16.66 -1.89
N LEU A 180 8.60 -17.33 -2.79
CA LEU A 180 8.61 -18.78 -2.88
C LEU A 180 9.94 -19.34 -3.40
N LEU A 181 10.61 -18.60 -4.29
CA LEU A 181 11.94 -18.94 -4.82
C LEU A 181 13.08 -18.54 -3.87
N ASP A 182 12.82 -17.70 -2.89
CA ASP A 182 13.84 -17.23 -1.97
C ASP A 182 14.42 -18.35 -1.09
N ARG A 183 15.74 -18.48 -1.11
CA ARG A 183 16.53 -19.36 -0.25
C ARG A 183 17.17 -18.63 0.93
N ASN A 184 17.22 -17.29 0.89
CA ASN A 184 17.80 -16.46 1.96
C ASN A 184 16.87 -16.30 3.17
N ARG A 185 15.63 -16.82 3.08
CA ARG A 185 14.61 -16.81 4.13
C ARG A 185 14.29 -15.39 4.62
N VAL A 186 14.25 -14.44 3.68
CA VAL A 186 13.89 -13.04 3.95
C VAL A 186 12.49 -12.93 4.51
N PHE A 187 11.55 -13.64 3.87
CA PHE A 187 10.18 -13.78 4.34
C PHE A 187 9.80 -15.25 4.47
N PRO A 188 8.86 -15.57 5.38
CA PRO A 188 8.35 -16.93 5.48
C PRO A 188 7.50 -17.29 4.26
N LYS A 189 7.54 -18.55 3.83
CA LYS A 189 6.82 -19.02 2.63
C LYS A 189 5.30 -18.80 2.70
N TRP A 190 4.72 -18.82 3.90
CA TRP A 190 3.29 -18.54 4.08
C TRP A 190 2.90 -17.12 3.65
N PHE A 191 3.81 -16.15 3.76
CA PHE A 191 3.57 -14.79 3.28
C PHE A 191 3.45 -14.75 1.74
N GLY A 192 4.14 -15.67 1.05
CA GLY A 192 3.94 -15.90 -0.38
C GLY A 192 2.51 -16.38 -0.68
N TYR A 193 1.97 -17.31 0.11
CA TYR A 193 0.57 -17.75 -0.05
C TYR A 193 -0.44 -16.66 0.29
N LEU A 194 -0.12 -15.74 1.21
CA LEU A 194 -0.97 -14.57 1.44
C LEU A 194 -1.02 -13.63 0.23
N ASN A 195 0.11 -13.47 -0.49
CA ASN A 195 0.12 -12.75 -1.78
C ASN A 195 -0.72 -13.47 -2.85
N LEU A 196 -0.80 -14.80 -2.82
CA LEU A 196 -1.71 -15.56 -3.67
C LEU A 196 -3.17 -15.27 -3.32
N CYS A 197 -3.51 -15.23 -2.03
CA CYS A 197 -4.86 -14.86 -1.59
C CYS A 197 -5.22 -13.45 -2.06
N ASN A 198 -4.31 -12.49 -1.94
CA ASN A 198 -4.49 -11.13 -2.46
C ASN A 198 -4.67 -11.14 -3.98
N ALA A 199 -3.83 -11.84 -4.73
CA ALA A 199 -3.99 -11.99 -6.17
C ALA A 199 -5.35 -12.60 -6.56
N LEU A 200 -5.88 -13.55 -5.79
CA LEU A 200 -7.19 -14.13 -6.05
C LEU A 200 -8.33 -13.15 -5.82
N THR A 201 -8.25 -12.23 -4.85
CA THR A 201 -9.28 -11.21 -4.66
C THR A 201 -9.35 -10.26 -5.85
N GLU A 202 -8.20 -9.86 -6.40
CA GLU A 202 -8.14 -9.02 -7.61
C GLU A 202 -8.90 -9.66 -8.78
N VAL A 203 -8.79 -10.98 -8.95
CA VAL A 203 -9.52 -11.74 -10.00
C VAL A 203 -11.02 -11.78 -9.71
N VAL A 204 -11.41 -11.87 -8.44
CA VAL A 204 -12.82 -11.85 -8.02
C VAL A 204 -13.45 -10.48 -8.21
N VAL A 205 -12.67 -9.40 -8.08
CA VAL A 205 -13.10 -8.01 -8.27
C VAL A 205 -13.15 -7.62 -9.75
N ALA A 206 -12.27 -8.16 -10.59
CA ALA A 206 -12.16 -7.83 -12.02
C ALA A 206 -13.49 -7.78 -12.81
N PRO A 207 -14.51 -8.61 -12.53
CA PRO A 207 -15.81 -8.54 -13.21
C PRO A 207 -16.59 -7.23 -12.99
N CYS A 208 -16.20 -6.34 -12.06
CA CYS A 208 -16.85 -5.04 -11.85
C CYS A 208 -16.88 -4.14 -13.09
N TRP A 209 -15.96 -4.33 -14.03
CA TRP A 209 -15.97 -3.64 -15.33
C TRP A 209 -17.13 -4.04 -16.24
N ILE A 210 -17.67 -5.25 -16.04
CA ILE A 210 -18.72 -5.83 -16.88
C ILE A 210 -20.06 -5.70 -16.16
N PHE A 211 -20.09 -5.96 -14.85
CA PHE A 211 -21.31 -5.96 -14.05
C PHE A 211 -21.54 -4.63 -13.36
N ARG A 212 -22.59 -3.91 -13.77
CA ARG A 212 -23.03 -2.68 -13.10
C ARG A 212 -23.97 -2.90 -11.92
N ARG A 213 -24.43 -4.14 -11.69
CA ARG A 213 -25.36 -4.45 -10.59
C ARG A 213 -25.03 -5.81 -9.97
N GLY A 214 -25.31 -5.90 -8.68
CA GLY A 214 -25.17 -7.13 -7.91
C GLY A 214 -23.81 -7.27 -7.27
N VAL A 215 -23.53 -8.48 -6.81
CA VAL A 215 -22.43 -8.77 -5.88
C VAL A 215 -21.03 -8.55 -6.48
N PHE A 216 -20.94 -8.50 -7.81
CA PHE A 216 -19.72 -8.23 -8.58
C PHE A 216 -19.60 -6.79 -9.09
N ALA A 217 -20.57 -5.91 -8.82
CA ALA A 217 -20.41 -4.48 -9.08
C ALA A 217 -19.32 -3.90 -8.17
N TRP A 218 -18.79 -2.71 -8.48
CA TRP A 218 -17.71 -2.11 -7.69
C TRP A 218 -18.11 -1.83 -6.23
N ASP A 219 -19.40 -1.64 -5.97
CA ASP A 219 -20.02 -1.46 -4.65
C ASP A 219 -20.55 -2.78 -4.08
N GLY A 220 -20.46 -3.85 -4.85
CA GLY A 220 -20.98 -5.16 -4.52
C GLY A 220 -20.32 -5.76 -3.29
N GLU A 221 -21.11 -6.50 -2.51
CA GLU A 221 -20.66 -6.97 -1.20
C GLU A 221 -19.42 -7.87 -1.27
N ILE A 222 -19.29 -8.72 -2.30
CA ILE A 222 -18.10 -9.56 -2.45
C ILE A 222 -16.94 -8.76 -3.03
N ALA A 223 -17.16 -7.92 -4.04
CA ALA A 223 -16.08 -7.16 -4.65
C ALA A 223 -15.42 -6.22 -3.63
N TRP A 224 -16.21 -5.54 -2.80
CA TRP A 224 -15.70 -4.56 -1.86
C TRP A 224 -15.28 -5.16 -0.50
N TRP A 225 -16.17 -5.90 0.19
CA TRP A 225 -15.89 -6.30 1.57
C TRP A 225 -14.88 -7.42 1.68
N LEU A 226 -14.89 -8.38 0.75
CA LEU A 226 -13.88 -9.44 0.74
C LEU A 226 -12.49 -8.83 0.49
N ASP A 227 -12.39 -7.92 -0.48
CA ASP A 227 -11.14 -7.26 -0.81
C ASP A 227 -10.63 -6.41 0.36
N MET A 228 -11.49 -5.59 0.98
CA MET A 228 -11.13 -4.81 2.16
C MET A 228 -10.60 -5.64 3.33
N VAL A 229 -11.22 -6.80 3.61
CA VAL A 229 -10.77 -7.68 4.70
C VAL A 229 -9.43 -8.31 4.36
N VAL A 230 -9.28 -8.85 3.15
CA VAL A 230 -8.03 -9.49 2.70
C VAL A 230 -6.90 -8.46 2.64
N PHE A 231 -7.15 -7.29 2.06
CA PHE A 231 -6.20 -6.19 2.00
C PHE A 231 -5.83 -5.68 3.40
N GLY A 232 -6.78 -5.54 4.31
CA GLY A 232 -6.50 -5.14 5.70
C GLY A 232 -5.58 -6.11 6.43
N ILE A 233 -5.85 -7.42 6.29
CA ILE A 233 -4.99 -8.48 6.85
C ILE A 233 -3.62 -8.46 6.19
N TYR A 234 -3.57 -8.32 4.87
CA TYR A 234 -2.35 -8.22 4.09
C TYR A 234 -1.50 -7.04 4.53
N GLN A 235 -2.11 -5.86 4.67
CA GLN A 235 -1.47 -4.61 5.04
C GLN A 235 -0.81 -4.69 6.43
N VAL A 236 -1.53 -5.18 7.44
CA VAL A 236 -0.97 -5.35 8.80
C VAL A 236 0.16 -6.37 8.78
N THR A 237 -0.05 -7.50 8.11
CA THR A 237 0.97 -8.55 7.96
C THR A 237 2.22 -8.01 7.28
N PHE A 238 2.05 -7.27 6.20
CA PHE A 238 3.11 -6.67 5.41
C PHE A 238 3.96 -5.68 6.23
N ILE A 239 3.32 -4.78 6.98
CA ILE A 239 4.00 -3.83 7.87
C ILE A 239 4.84 -4.59 8.92
N VAL A 240 4.28 -5.65 9.52
CA VAL A 240 4.96 -6.47 10.52
C VAL A 240 6.11 -7.26 9.89
N MET A 241 5.94 -7.83 8.70
CA MET A 241 6.99 -8.59 8.01
C MET A 241 8.16 -7.69 7.65
N LEU A 242 7.92 -6.48 7.13
CA LEU A 242 8.99 -5.50 6.88
C LEU A 242 9.71 -5.11 8.17
N PHE A 243 8.97 -4.86 9.25
CA PHE A 243 9.56 -4.56 10.56
C PHE A 243 10.48 -5.70 11.03
N GLN A 244 10.06 -6.96 10.90
CA GLN A 244 10.87 -8.12 11.27
C GLN A 244 12.11 -8.27 10.38
N MET A 245 11.96 -8.02 9.07
CA MET A 245 13.06 -8.06 8.12
C MET A 245 14.13 -7.01 8.45
N ILE A 246 13.74 -5.76 8.71
CA ILE A 246 14.68 -4.69 9.12
C ILE A 246 15.40 -5.07 10.42
N ARG A 247 14.71 -5.69 11.38
CA ARG A 247 15.34 -6.16 12.63
C ARG A 247 16.37 -7.25 12.39
N ARG A 248 16.13 -8.16 11.45
CA ARG A 248 17.07 -9.24 11.06
C ARG A 248 18.19 -8.77 10.13
N GLU A 249 18.03 -7.63 9.48
CA GLU A 249 18.95 -7.12 8.48
C GLU A 249 20.40 -7.03 9.01
N ASP A 250 21.37 -7.52 8.24
CA ASP A 250 22.79 -7.49 8.57
C ASP A 250 23.63 -6.85 7.45
N PHE A 251 22.99 -6.37 6.38
CA PHE A 251 23.59 -5.87 5.14
C PHE A 251 24.49 -6.88 4.40
N GLY A 252 24.53 -8.15 4.80
CA GLY A 252 25.36 -9.18 4.19
C GLY A 252 24.58 -10.01 3.17
N THR A 253 25.18 -10.47 2.06
CA THR A 253 24.44 -11.11 0.95
C THR A 253 23.90 -12.53 1.20
N GLY A 254 24.05 -13.06 2.42
CA GLY A 254 23.67 -14.43 2.79
C GLY A 254 22.23 -14.57 3.33
N VAL A 255 21.98 -15.70 3.99
CA VAL A 255 20.72 -15.96 4.72
C VAL A 255 20.59 -14.96 5.86
N LEU A 256 19.40 -14.36 6.03
CA LEU A 256 19.16 -13.41 7.11
C LEU A 256 19.28 -14.10 8.48
N PRO A 257 20.04 -13.52 9.42
CA PRO A 257 20.20 -14.10 10.73
C PRO A 257 18.88 -14.12 11.51
N ASP A 258 18.67 -15.20 12.27
CA ASP A 258 17.55 -15.27 13.19
C ASP A 258 17.72 -14.27 14.32
N LEU A 259 16.60 -13.69 14.79
CA LEU A 259 16.63 -12.80 15.95
C LEU A 259 17.06 -13.61 17.18
N PRO A 260 17.90 -13.02 18.06
CA PRO A 260 18.25 -13.68 19.31
C PRO A 260 16.97 -14.01 20.10
N PRO A 261 16.88 -15.21 20.72
CA PRO A 261 15.69 -15.60 21.46
C PRO A 261 15.37 -14.55 22.52
N LYS A 262 14.09 -14.13 22.61
CA LYS A 262 13.62 -13.26 23.69
C LYS A 262 14.05 -13.94 24.99
N ARG A 263 14.96 -13.30 25.76
CA ARG A 263 15.27 -13.75 27.12
C ARG A 263 13.93 -13.88 27.83
N ALA A 264 13.55 -15.11 28.16
CA ALA A 264 12.42 -15.36 29.03
C ALA A 264 12.68 -14.52 30.28
N VAL A 265 11.81 -13.55 30.54
CA VAL A 265 11.81 -12.85 31.81
C VAL A 265 11.52 -13.95 32.82
N ALA A 266 12.56 -14.36 33.56
CA ALA A 266 12.40 -15.26 34.68
C ALA A 266 11.39 -14.60 35.61
N ARG A 267 10.20 -15.21 35.71
CA ARG A 267 9.23 -14.89 36.76
C ARG A 267 9.64 -15.61 38.02
#